data_AF-A0A7J9FX81-F1
#
_entry.id   AF-A0A7J9FX81-F1
#
_cell.length_a   1.000
_cell.length_b   1.000
_cell.length_c   1.000
_cell.angle_alpha   90.00
_cell.angle_beta   90.00
_cell.angle_gamma   90.00
#
_symmetry.space_group_name_H-M   'P 1'
#
loop_
_entity.id
_entity.type
_entity.pdbx_description
1 polymer ?
#
loop_
_entity_poly.entity_id
_entity_poly.type
_entity_poly.pdbx_seq_one_letter_code
_entity_poly.pdbx_strand_id
1 'polypeptide(L)'
;MPTRPEFDNLITQGSSEWRKLCSNTAYTNAFPDKHFDLETVLKADVRPVTVSHEKSFTGFFSPDKFECLKGAMSFDEIWNEIKSSETNNCQPRVYIISWNDHFFVLKVESKAYYIIDTLGERLFEGCKQAYMLKFDDSSLMYGKKKKKDDEMAICSGKECCREYIKRFLAAIAVEELEEEEKKGRVSAFTLHQRLQIDFHYSSFSSATSSSHFIF
;
A
#
# COMPACT_ATOMS: atom_id res chain seq x y z
N MET A 1 -4.80 -12.19 13.75
CA MET A 1 -5.20 -12.05 12.33
C MET A 1 -6.57 -12.64 12.15
N PRO A 2 -7.40 -12.12 11.23
CA PRO A 2 -8.69 -12.72 10.96
C PRO A 2 -8.52 -14.13 10.38
N THR A 3 -9.41 -15.01 10.75
CA THR A 3 -9.68 -16.26 10.02
C THR A 3 -10.20 -15.94 8.62
N ARG A 4 -10.16 -16.91 7.71
CA ARG A 4 -10.68 -16.72 6.35
C ARG A 4 -12.14 -16.22 6.33
N PRO A 5 -13.08 -16.81 7.10
CA PRO A 5 -14.46 -16.31 7.13
C PRO A 5 -14.58 -14.88 7.67
N GLU A 6 -13.77 -14.50 8.67
CA GLU A 6 -13.74 -13.13 9.17
C GLU A 6 -13.21 -12.16 8.12
N PHE A 7 -12.18 -12.55 7.36
CA PHE A 7 -11.66 -11.75 6.26
C PHE A 7 -12.68 -11.60 5.13
N ASP A 8 -13.33 -12.69 4.72
CA ASP A 8 -14.40 -12.67 3.71
C ASP A 8 -15.55 -11.75 4.13
N ASN A 9 -15.91 -11.75 5.42
CA ASN A 9 -16.92 -10.85 5.97
C ASN A 9 -16.47 -9.38 5.92
N LEU A 10 -15.21 -9.08 6.28
CA LEU A 10 -14.65 -7.73 6.17
C LEU A 10 -14.69 -7.21 4.72
N ILE A 11 -14.29 -8.02 3.75
CA ILE A 11 -14.35 -7.68 2.31
C ILE A 11 -15.80 -7.45 1.87
N THR A 12 -16.72 -8.31 2.30
CA THR A 12 -18.15 -8.19 1.97
C THR A 12 -18.75 -6.90 2.54
N GLN A 13 -18.43 -6.56 3.79
CA GLN A 13 -18.87 -5.32 4.44
C GLN A 13 -18.28 -4.09 3.74
N GLY A 14 -16.98 -4.07 3.51
CA GLY A 14 -16.31 -2.97 2.80
C GLY A 14 -16.89 -2.74 1.40
N SER A 15 -17.12 -3.82 0.65
CA SER A 15 -17.75 -3.78 -0.69
C SER A 15 -19.20 -3.29 -0.65
N SER A 16 -19.91 -3.53 0.46
CA SER A 16 -21.27 -3.01 0.67
C SER A 16 -21.23 -1.49 0.88
N GLU A 17 -20.36 -0.99 1.75
CA GLU A 17 -20.22 0.45 1.98
C GLU A 17 -19.75 1.18 0.73
N TRP A 18 -18.81 0.62 -0.01
CA TRP A 18 -18.36 1.16 -1.31
C TRP A 18 -19.51 1.33 -2.30
N ARG A 19 -20.41 0.33 -2.42
CA ARG A 19 -21.58 0.42 -3.30
C ARG A 19 -22.56 1.52 -2.87
N LYS A 20 -22.69 1.78 -1.56
CA LYS A 20 -23.50 2.89 -1.06
C LYS A 20 -22.90 4.24 -1.48
N LEU A 21 -21.59 4.42 -1.35
CA LEU A 21 -20.89 5.61 -1.82
C LEU A 21 -21.07 5.80 -3.34
N CYS A 22 -20.93 4.73 -4.12
CA CYS A 22 -21.18 4.72 -5.57
C CYS A 22 -22.63 5.03 -5.96
N SER A 23 -23.59 4.96 -5.03
CA SER A 23 -25.01 5.26 -5.29
C SER A 23 -25.37 6.70 -4.93
N ASN A 24 -24.45 7.44 -4.30
CA ASN A 24 -24.64 8.84 -3.96
C ASN A 24 -24.33 9.73 -5.18
N THR A 25 -25.33 10.49 -5.61
CA THR A 25 -25.24 11.34 -6.81
C THR A 25 -24.16 12.41 -6.71
N ALA A 26 -23.89 12.95 -5.51
CA ALA A 26 -22.82 13.93 -5.32
C ALA A 26 -21.45 13.30 -5.58
N TYR A 27 -21.21 12.10 -5.06
CA TYR A 27 -19.96 11.38 -5.29
C TYR A 27 -19.81 10.91 -6.72
N THR A 28 -20.86 10.42 -7.38
CA THR A 28 -20.77 10.00 -8.79
C THR A 28 -20.57 11.17 -9.75
N ASN A 29 -21.02 12.38 -9.39
CA ASN A 29 -20.74 13.57 -10.19
C ASN A 29 -19.27 14.01 -10.07
N ALA A 30 -18.67 13.83 -8.89
CA ALA A 30 -17.27 14.14 -8.65
C ALA A 30 -16.32 13.04 -9.17
N PHE A 31 -16.73 11.77 -9.08
CA PHE A 31 -15.98 10.59 -9.50
C PHE A 31 -16.84 9.71 -10.43
N PRO A 32 -16.98 10.08 -11.73
CA PRO A 32 -17.82 9.33 -12.66
C PRO A 32 -17.37 7.89 -12.90
N ASP A 33 -16.06 7.64 -12.80
CA ASP A 33 -15.43 6.31 -12.86
C ASP A 33 -15.56 5.52 -11.56
N LYS A 34 -16.03 6.16 -10.49
CA LYS A 34 -16.17 5.65 -9.12
C LYS A 34 -14.83 5.37 -8.44
N HIS A 35 -13.71 5.93 -8.90
CA HIS A 35 -12.42 5.84 -8.21
C HIS A 35 -12.28 6.95 -7.17
N PHE A 36 -12.82 6.73 -5.96
CA PHE A 36 -12.73 7.72 -4.88
C PHE A 36 -11.30 7.89 -4.37
N ASP A 37 -10.87 9.14 -4.20
CA ASP A 37 -9.64 9.45 -3.46
C ASP A 37 -9.78 9.16 -1.96
N LEU A 38 -8.64 9.05 -1.27
CA LEU A 38 -8.62 8.74 0.16
C LEU A 38 -9.33 9.82 0.99
N GLU A 39 -9.18 11.10 0.62
CA GLU A 39 -9.84 12.19 1.34
C GLU A 39 -11.37 12.08 1.30
N THR A 40 -11.93 11.72 0.16
CA THR A 40 -13.36 11.53 -0.03
C THR A 40 -13.86 10.38 0.83
N VAL A 41 -13.12 9.27 0.88
CA VAL A 41 -13.45 8.13 1.73
C VAL A 41 -13.41 8.50 3.23
N LEU A 42 -12.41 9.27 3.65
CA LEU A 42 -12.31 9.76 5.03
C LEU A 42 -13.44 10.74 5.38
N LYS A 43 -13.77 11.68 4.48
CA LYS A 43 -14.86 12.66 4.64
C LYS A 43 -16.24 12.01 4.67
N ALA A 44 -16.41 10.85 4.03
CA ALA A 44 -17.65 10.09 4.08
C ALA A 44 -17.93 9.47 5.46
N ASP A 45 -16.91 9.42 6.35
CA ASP A 45 -17.00 8.97 7.75
C ASP A 45 -17.75 7.64 7.93
N VAL A 46 -17.53 6.71 6.99
CA VAL A 46 -18.13 5.36 7.02
C VAL A 46 -17.61 4.57 8.22
N ARG A 47 -16.36 4.82 8.62
CA ARG A 47 -15.67 4.23 9.77
C ARG A 47 -14.74 5.29 10.38
N PRO A 48 -14.50 5.25 11.71
CA PRO A 48 -13.69 6.25 12.40
C PRO A 48 -12.19 6.03 12.16
N VAL A 49 -11.75 6.25 10.92
CA VAL A 49 -10.34 6.16 10.50
C VAL A 49 -9.80 7.57 10.34
N THR A 50 -8.62 7.82 10.87
CA THR A 50 -7.92 9.10 10.77
C THR A 50 -6.52 8.88 10.20
N VAL A 51 -6.06 9.78 9.33
CA VAL A 51 -4.70 9.77 8.78
C VAL A 51 -3.86 10.85 9.48
N SER A 52 -2.66 10.48 9.93
CA SER A 52 -1.70 11.41 10.54
C SER A 52 -0.63 11.82 9.52
N HIS A 53 -0.62 13.11 9.18
CA HIS A 53 0.36 13.66 8.23
C HIS A 53 1.81 13.54 8.73
N GLU A 54 2.06 13.67 10.03
CA GLU A 54 3.41 13.64 10.62
C GLU A 54 4.09 12.26 10.51
N LYS A 55 3.31 11.20 10.37
CA LYS A 55 3.78 9.81 10.25
C LYS A 55 3.52 9.23 8.87
N SER A 56 3.08 10.08 7.95
CA SER A 56 2.85 9.74 6.57
C SER A 56 4.05 10.11 5.71
N PHE A 57 4.22 9.38 4.61
CA PHE A 57 5.36 9.54 3.74
C PHE A 57 4.91 9.55 2.28
N THR A 58 5.59 10.36 1.47
CA THR A 58 5.49 10.37 0.01
C THR A 58 6.88 10.16 -0.53
N GLY A 59 7.04 9.23 -1.46
CA GLY A 59 8.33 8.97 -2.08
C GLY A 59 8.17 8.24 -3.40
N PHE A 60 9.29 7.79 -3.94
CA PHE A 60 9.36 7.23 -5.29
C PHE A 60 10.07 5.89 -5.32
N PHE A 61 9.68 5.04 -6.27
CA PHE A 61 10.44 3.84 -6.57
C PHE A 61 11.69 4.16 -7.39
N SER A 62 12.86 3.86 -6.83
CA SER A 62 14.18 4.02 -7.48
C SER A 62 14.42 5.42 -8.10
N PRO A 63 14.20 6.53 -7.35
CA PRO A 63 14.32 7.89 -7.89
C PRO A 63 15.69 8.18 -8.52
N ASP A 64 16.77 7.61 -7.97
CA ASP A 64 18.14 7.80 -8.47
C ASP A 64 18.38 7.36 -9.92
N LYS A 65 17.48 6.54 -10.47
CA LYS A 65 17.53 6.12 -11.87
C LYS A 65 17.06 7.20 -12.84
N PHE A 66 16.36 8.22 -12.36
CA PHE A 66 15.67 9.23 -13.16
C PHE A 66 16.17 10.62 -12.80
N GLU A 67 16.62 11.40 -13.78
CA GLU A 67 17.25 12.70 -13.51
C GLU A 67 16.29 13.66 -12.78
N CYS A 68 15.01 13.67 -13.16
CA CYS A 68 14.03 14.59 -12.58
C CYS A 68 13.56 14.21 -11.18
N LEU A 69 13.89 13.00 -10.70
CA LEU A 69 13.53 12.52 -9.36
C LEU A 69 14.71 12.54 -8.39
N LYS A 70 15.90 13.00 -8.82
CA LYS A 70 17.07 13.07 -7.95
C LYS A 70 16.79 13.90 -6.70
N GLY A 71 17.12 13.34 -5.55
CA GLY A 71 16.90 13.97 -4.23
C GLY A 71 15.47 13.81 -3.70
N ALA A 72 14.56 13.20 -4.46
CA ALA A 72 13.26 12.81 -3.92
C ALA A 72 13.41 11.61 -2.96
N MET A 73 12.58 11.60 -1.91
CA MET A 73 12.55 10.50 -0.95
C MET A 73 12.25 9.19 -1.68
N SER A 74 13.09 8.17 -1.46
CA SER A 74 12.94 6.84 -2.04
C SER A 74 12.03 5.96 -1.19
N PHE A 75 11.43 4.96 -1.82
CA PHE A 75 10.72 3.87 -1.12
C PHE A 75 11.61 3.20 -0.05
N ASP A 76 12.91 3.08 -0.32
CA ASP A 76 13.85 2.47 0.62
C ASP A 76 14.06 3.34 1.87
N GLU A 77 14.11 4.67 1.71
CA GLU A 77 14.14 5.61 2.84
C GLU A 77 12.85 5.59 3.65
N ILE A 78 11.68 5.56 2.98
CA ILE A 78 10.38 5.40 3.67
C ILE A 78 10.38 4.13 4.51
N TRP A 79 10.84 3.02 3.94
CA TRP A 79 10.88 1.75 4.65
C TRP A 79 11.79 1.79 5.87
N ASN A 80 12.94 2.47 5.77
CA ASN A 80 13.85 2.67 6.89
C ASN A 80 13.19 3.47 8.03
N GLU A 81 12.39 4.50 7.72
CA GLU A 81 11.62 5.26 8.72
C GLU A 81 10.53 4.41 9.40
N ILE A 82 9.83 3.57 8.62
CA ILE A 82 8.84 2.64 9.17
C ILE A 82 9.51 1.64 10.13
N LYS A 83 10.70 1.16 9.79
CA LYS A 83 11.46 0.21 10.60
C LYS A 83 12.12 0.87 11.83
N SER A 84 12.69 2.06 11.69
CA SER A 84 13.30 2.81 12.79
C SER A 84 12.26 3.15 13.86
N SER A 85 11.04 3.42 13.41
CA SER A 85 9.96 3.70 14.31
C SER A 85 9.44 2.42 15.00
N GLU A 86 9.64 1.22 14.43
CA GLU A 86 9.30 -0.10 15.00
C GLU A 86 9.94 -0.29 16.39
N THR A 87 11.24 -0.05 16.48
CA THR A 87 12.02 -0.29 17.71
C THR A 87 11.56 0.54 18.90
N ASN A 88 10.85 1.64 18.65
CA ASN A 88 10.46 2.59 19.68
C ASN A 88 9.05 2.33 20.25
N ASN A 89 8.19 1.58 19.56
CA ASN A 89 6.78 1.42 19.94
C ASN A 89 6.26 0.00 19.62
N CYS A 90 5.77 -0.69 20.64
CA CYS A 90 5.21 -2.06 20.54
C CYS A 90 3.81 -2.12 19.88
N GLN A 91 3.22 -0.97 19.53
CA GLN A 91 1.88 -0.93 18.93
C GLN A 91 1.90 -1.23 17.42
N PRO A 92 0.94 -2.02 16.91
CA PRO A 92 0.75 -2.21 15.48
C PRO A 92 0.53 -0.88 14.77
N ARG A 93 1.07 -0.76 13.57
CA ARG A 93 0.87 0.40 12.69
C ARG A 93 0.17 -0.05 11.43
N VAL A 94 -0.71 0.80 10.92
CA VAL A 94 -1.44 0.55 9.70
C VAL A 94 -1.17 1.72 8.76
N TYR A 95 -0.72 1.41 7.56
CA TYR A 95 -0.57 2.36 6.47
C TYR A 95 -1.54 1.96 5.36
N ILE A 96 -2.36 2.90 4.92
CA ILE A 96 -3.03 2.80 3.63
C ILE A 96 -2.01 3.27 2.60
N ILE A 97 -1.60 2.40 1.70
CA ILE A 97 -0.62 2.69 0.66
C ILE A 97 -1.36 3.02 -0.62
N SER A 98 -1.06 4.17 -1.19
CA SER A 98 -1.56 4.61 -2.50
C SER A 98 -0.44 4.48 -3.51
N TRP A 99 -0.69 3.74 -4.59
CA TRP A 99 0.26 3.63 -5.69
C TRP A 99 -0.50 3.51 -7.01
N ASN A 100 -0.20 4.41 -7.95
CA ASN A 100 -1.00 4.63 -9.15
C ASN A 100 -2.46 4.97 -8.79
N ASP A 101 -3.42 4.19 -9.28
CA ASP A 101 -4.86 4.34 -9.13
C ASP A 101 -5.46 3.38 -8.08
N HIS A 102 -4.62 2.72 -7.28
CA HIS A 102 -5.05 1.67 -6.38
C HIS A 102 -4.49 1.82 -4.96
N PHE A 103 -5.29 1.39 -3.98
CA PHE A 103 -4.94 1.41 -2.56
C PHE A 103 -4.82 -0.01 -2.01
N PHE A 104 -3.82 -0.23 -1.17
CA PHE A 104 -3.67 -1.47 -0.39
C PHE A 104 -3.18 -1.16 1.01
N VAL A 105 -3.26 -2.12 1.93
CA VAL A 105 -2.93 -1.89 3.34
C VAL A 105 -1.65 -2.62 3.71
N LEU A 106 -0.71 -1.88 4.30
CA LEU A 106 0.42 -2.44 5.02
C LEU A 106 0.14 -2.36 6.52
N LYS A 107 0.16 -3.51 7.19
CA LYS A 107 0.15 -3.58 8.65
C LYS A 107 1.50 -4.04 9.17
N VAL A 108 2.08 -3.26 10.07
CA VAL A 108 3.41 -3.44 10.65
C VAL A 108 3.24 -3.84 12.11
N GLU A 109 3.61 -5.08 12.45
CA GLU A 109 3.67 -5.58 13.82
C GLU A 109 5.10 -6.01 14.16
N SER A 110 5.40 -6.17 15.46
CA SER A 110 6.73 -6.55 15.94
C SER A 110 7.21 -7.89 15.36
N LYS A 111 6.30 -8.86 15.20
CA LYS A 111 6.63 -10.22 14.73
C LYS A 111 6.33 -10.48 13.26
N ALA A 112 5.57 -9.61 12.60
CA ALA A 112 5.17 -9.83 11.21
C ALA A 112 4.70 -8.55 10.53
N TYR A 113 4.92 -8.46 9.23
CA TYR A 113 4.30 -7.48 8.35
C TYR A 113 3.22 -8.14 7.50
N TYR A 114 2.19 -7.39 7.18
CA TYR A 114 1.06 -7.88 6.38
C TYR A 114 0.77 -6.94 5.24
N ILE A 115 0.61 -7.49 4.04
CA ILE A 115 0.02 -6.80 2.90
C ILE A 115 -1.38 -7.33 2.72
N ILE A 116 -2.37 -6.44 2.74
CA ILE A 116 -3.77 -6.75 2.48
C ILE A 116 -4.18 -5.96 1.25
N ASP A 117 -4.65 -6.67 0.24
CA ASP A 117 -4.92 -6.08 -1.06
C ASP A 117 -6.16 -6.69 -1.68
N THR A 118 -7.03 -5.83 -2.20
CA THR A 118 -8.26 -6.23 -2.87
C THR A 118 -8.05 -6.44 -4.37
N LEU A 119 -6.94 -5.99 -4.95
CA LEU A 119 -6.60 -6.22 -6.36
C LEU A 119 -5.80 -7.52 -6.52
N GLY A 120 -6.52 -8.64 -6.56
CA GLY A 120 -5.97 -9.98 -6.67
C GLY A 120 -5.01 -10.19 -7.83
N GLU A 121 -5.27 -9.58 -8.99
CA GLU A 121 -4.46 -9.66 -10.21
C GLU A 121 -2.97 -9.31 -9.98
N ARG A 122 -2.66 -8.49 -8.96
CA ARG A 122 -1.27 -8.18 -8.59
C ARG A 122 -0.52 -9.34 -7.93
N LEU A 123 -1.25 -10.32 -7.41
CA LEU A 123 -0.67 -11.53 -6.85
C LEU A 123 -0.37 -12.56 -7.95
N PHE A 124 -1.34 -12.81 -8.83
CA PHE A 124 -1.20 -13.62 -10.04
C PHE A 124 -2.31 -13.30 -11.04
N GLU A 125 -2.02 -13.50 -12.32
CA GLU A 125 -2.95 -13.25 -13.43
C GLU A 125 -4.25 -14.06 -13.30
N GLY A 126 -5.39 -13.40 -13.47
CA GLY A 126 -6.72 -13.99 -13.34
C GLY A 126 -7.27 -14.05 -11.91
N CYS A 127 -6.53 -13.56 -10.90
CA CYS A 127 -6.95 -13.60 -9.52
C CYS A 127 -8.05 -12.57 -9.21
N LYS A 128 -9.26 -13.08 -8.94
CA LYS A 128 -10.46 -12.29 -8.62
C LYS A 128 -10.75 -12.19 -7.12
N GLN A 129 -9.78 -12.49 -6.28
CA GLN A 129 -9.93 -12.52 -4.83
C GLN A 129 -9.01 -11.50 -4.16
N ALA A 130 -9.49 -10.89 -3.07
CA ALA A 130 -8.60 -10.17 -2.17
C ALA A 130 -7.64 -11.17 -1.50
N TYR A 131 -6.45 -10.71 -1.14
CA TYR A 131 -5.46 -11.54 -0.49
C TYR A 131 -4.82 -10.83 0.70
N MET A 132 -4.24 -11.63 1.59
CA MET A 132 -3.43 -11.17 2.71
C MET A 132 -2.14 -11.98 2.75
N LEU A 133 -1.00 -11.32 2.57
CA LEU A 133 0.32 -11.92 2.74
C LEU A 133 0.84 -11.62 4.13
N LYS A 134 1.45 -12.62 4.79
CA LYS A 134 2.14 -12.48 6.07
C LYS A 134 3.63 -12.69 5.84
N PHE A 135 4.44 -11.74 6.29
CA PHE A 135 5.89 -11.79 6.27
C PHE A 135 6.41 -11.77 7.71
N ASP A 136 6.95 -12.89 8.16
CA ASP A 136 7.52 -13.08 9.50
C ASP A 136 8.90 -13.75 9.43
N ASP A 137 9.48 -14.12 10.56
CA ASP A 137 10.82 -14.74 10.63
C ASP A 137 10.95 -16.05 9.83
N SER A 138 9.83 -16.70 9.47
CA SER A 138 9.82 -17.92 8.64
C SER A 138 9.76 -17.63 7.14
N SER A 139 9.56 -16.37 6.75
CA SER A 139 9.42 -15.97 5.35
C SER A 139 10.76 -16.05 4.62
N LEU A 140 10.73 -16.62 3.41
CA LEU A 140 11.88 -16.77 2.53
C LEU A 140 11.51 -16.33 1.13
N MET A 141 12.38 -15.57 0.49
CA MET A 141 12.26 -15.20 -0.91
C MET A 141 13.43 -15.76 -1.69
N TYR A 142 13.14 -16.48 -2.76
CA TYR A 142 14.13 -17.07 -3.65
C TYR A 142 14.24 -16.26 -4.95
N GLY A 143 15.43 -16.22 -5.53
CA GLY A 143 15.67 -15.56 -6.82
C GLY A 143 16.55 -16.40 -7.73
N LYS A 144 16.33 -16.30 -9.03
CA LYS A 144 17.15 -16.96 -10.05
C LYS A 144 18.46 -16.19 -10.27
N LYS A 145 19.61 -16.87 -10.20
CA LYS A 145 20.88 -16.32 -10.70
C LYS A 145 20.99 -16.57 -12.20
N LYS A 146 21.45 -15.56 -12.96
CA LYS A 146 21.65 -15.61 -14.43
C LYS A 146 22.59 -16.73 -14.94
N LYS A 147 23.20 -17.57 -14.09
CA LYS A 147 24.22 -18.57 -14.51
C LYS A 147 24.14 -19.97 -13.87
N LYS A 148 23.20 -20.26 -12.97
CA LYS A 148 22.95 -21.62 -12.45
C LYS A 148 21.48 -21.76 -12.05
N ASP A 149 20.87 -22.91 -12.33
CA ASP A 149 19.50 -23.29 -11.92
C ASP A 149 19.34 -23.46 -10.40
N ASP A 150 20.31 -23.05 -9.59
CA ASP A 150 20.18 -23.02 -8.14
C ASP A 150 19.43 -21.75 -7.71
N GLU A 151 18.18 -21.92 -7.30
CA GLU A 151 17.42 -20.91 -6.59
C GLU A 151 18.06 -20.67 -5.21
N MET A 152 18.54 -19.46 -4.96
CA MET A 152 19.13 -19.07 -3.69
C MET A 152 18.19 -18.13 -2.95
N ALA A 153 18.09 -18.27 -1.63
CA ALA A 153 17.39 -17.31 -0.79
C ALA A 153 18.07 -15.94 -0.91
N ILE A 154 17.33 -14.95 -1.40
CA ILE A 154 17.79 -13.56 -1.59
C ILE A 154 17.33 -12.64 -0.46
N CYS A 155 16.27 -13.03 0.26
CA CYS A 155 15.74 -12.31 1.41
C CYS A 155 15.08 -13.29 2.37
N SER A 156 15.09 -12.96 3.66
CA SER A 156 14.41 -13.72 4.71
C SER A 156 13.76 -12.79 5.72
N GLY A 157 12.84 -13.36 6.51
CA GLY A 157 12.17 -12.64 7.58
C GLY A 157 11.16 -11.62 7.07
N LYS A 158 10.84 -10.65 7.94
CA LYS A 158 9.90 -9.54 7.65
C LYS A 158 10.33 -8.68 6.46
N GLU A 159 11.63 -8.62 6.16
CA GLU A 159 12.17 -7.85 5.02
C GLU A 159 11.68 -8.37 3.66
N CYS A 160 11.21 -9.62 3.59
CA CYS A 160 10.54 -10.14 2.40
C CYS A 160 9.33 -9.29 1.99
N CYS A 161 8.68 -8.57 2.92
CA CYS A 161 7.62 -7.63 2.62
C CYS A 161 8.11 -6.44 1.78
N ARG A 162 9.28 -5.88 2.14
CA ARG A 162 9.91 -4.79 1.39
C ARG A 162 10.23 -5.24 -0.02
N GLU A 163 10.87 -6.41 -0.12
CA GLU A 163 11.27 -6.98 -1.41
C GLU A 163 10.05 -7.38 -2.24
N TYR A 164 8.93 -7.77 -1.63
CA TYR A 164 7.68 -8.03 -2.34
C TYR A 164 7.19 -6.77 -3.06
N ILE A 165 7.05 -5.65 -2.35
CA ILE A 165 6.64 -4.37 -2.96
C ILE A 165 7.63 -3.95 -4.05
N LYS A 166 8.93 -4.01 -3.75
CA LYS A 166 9.97 -3.54 -4.68
C LYS A 166 10.11 -4.42 -5.94
N ARG A 167 10.09 -5.74 -5.79
CA ARG A 167 10.37 -6.69 -6.88
C ARG A 167 9.14 -7.16 -7.63
N PHE A 168 8.01 -7.34 -6.94
CA PHE A 168 6.80 -7.88 -7.56
C PHE A 168 5.84 -6.78 -7.97
N LEU A 169 5.68 -5.72 -7.17
CA LEU A 169 4.80 -4.61 -7.54
C LEU A 169 5.51 -3.62 -8.46
N ALA A 170 6.65 -3.06 -8.04
CA ALA A 170 7.22 -1.90 -8.72
C ALA A 170 8.23 -2.21 -9.84
N ALA A 171 8.88 -3.39 -9.85
CA ALA A 171 10.04 -3.62 -10.72
C ALA A 171 9.75 -3.45 -12.22
N ILE A 172 8.64 -4.00 -12.71
CA ILE A 172 8.26 -3.90 -14.12
C ILE A 172 8.04 -2.43 -14.51
N ALA A 173 7.31 -1.67 -13.68
CA ALA A 173 7.06 -0.25 -13.94
C ALA A 173 8.36 0.57 -13.98
N VAL A 174 9.30 0.30 -13.06
CA VAL A 174 10.62 0.95 -13.03
C VAL A 174 11.44 0.61 -14.27
N GLU A 175 11.49 -0.66 -14.66
CA GLU A 175 12.25 -1.12 -15.84
C GLU A 175 11.71 -0.52 -17.14
N GLU A 176 10.40 -0.54 -17.34
CA GLU A 176 9.74 0.08 -18.51
C GLU A 176 10.04 1.57 -18.60
N LEU A 177 9.94 2.30 -17.49
CA LEU A 177 10.17 3.73 -17.47
C LEU A 177 11.63 4.10 -17.69
N GLU A 178 12.56 3.30 -17.17
CA GLU A 178 13.99 3.49 -17.43
C GLU A 178 14.31 3.33 -18.93
N GLU A 179 13.68 2.37 -19.60
CA GLU A 179 13.84 2.21 -21.06
C GLU A 179 13.21 3.34 -21.86
N GLU A 180 12.01 3.79 -21.49
CA GLU A 180 11.33 4.86 -22.20
C GLU A 180 11.97 6.23 -21.95
N GLU A 181 12.57 6.48 -20.78
CA GLU A 181 13.37 7.68 -20.50
C GLU A 181 14.63 7.72 -21.38
N LYS A 182 15.35 6.59 -21.52
CA LYS A 182 16.49 6.46 -22.44
C LYS A 182 16.11 6.76 -23.90
N LYS A 183 14.86 6.50 -24.28
CA LYS A 183 14.31 6.81 -25.61
C LYS A 183 13.79 8.26 -25.72
N GLY A 184 13.84 9.05 -24.64
CA GLY A 184 13.33 10.42 -24.60
C GLY A 184 11.80 10.53 -24.64
N ARG A 185 11.08 9.47 -24.22
CA ARG A 185 9.62 9.34 -24.38
C ARG A 185 8.83 9.53 -23.09
N VAL A 186 9.51 9.78 -21.98
CA VAL A 186 8.88 9.90 -20.65
C VAL A 186 8.97 11.33 -20.17
N SER A 187 7.83 11.86 -19.73
CA SER A 187 7.76 13.17 -19.08
C SER A 187 7.97 13.02 -17.57
N ALA A 188 8.41 14.10 -16.92
CA ALA A 188 8.46 14.15 -15.45
C ALA A 188 7.10 13.83 -14.83
N PHE A 189 6.00 14.30 -15.43
CA PHE A 189 4.65 13.99 -14.98
C PHE A 189 4.36 12.47 -14.99
N THR A 190 4.77 11.76 -16.05
CA THR A 190 4.59 10.30 -16.16
C THR A 190 5.40 9.56 -15.09
N LEU A 191 6.63 10.01 -14.81
CA LEU A 191 7.46 9.43 -13.75
C LEU A 191 6.81 9.64 -12.38
N HIS A 192 6.33 10.84 -12.12
CA HIS A 192 5.59 11.12 -10.89
C HIS A 192 4.37 10.21 -10.75
N GLN A 193 3.53 10.15 -11.77
CA GLN A 193 2.31 9.37 -11.76
C GLN A 193 2.56 7.87 -11.52
N ARG A 194 3.62 7.31 -12.12
CA ARG A 194 3.88 5.86 -12.08
C ARG A 194 4.79 5.38 -10.96
N LEU A 195 5.66 6.25 -10.44
CA LEU A 195 6.67 5.87 -9.46
C LEU A 195 6.39 6.43 -8.06
N GLN A 196 5.55 7.46 -7.93
CA GLN A 196 5.18 7.99 -6.61
C GLN A 196 4.35 6.97 -5.84
N ILE A 197 4.72 6.74 -4.59
CA ILE A 197 4.02 5.90 -3.64
C ILE A 197 3.82 6.66 -2.33
N ASP A 198 2.59 6.64 -1.83
CA ASP A 198 2.18 7.36 -0.63
C ASP A 198 1.82 6.37 0.48
N PHE A 199 2.33 6.62 1.69
CA PHE A 199 2.06 5.85 2.90
C PHE A 199 1.23 6.69 3.86
N HIS A 200 -0.06 6.36 3.98
CA HIS A 200 -1.00 7.07 4.84
C HIS A 200 -1.10 6.39 6.20
N TYR A 201 -0.36 6.90 7.20
CA TYR A 201 -0.41 6.35 8.55
C TYR A 201 -1.79 6.55 9.14
N SER A 202 -2.46 5.44 9.42
CA SER A 202 -3.87 5.41 9.78
C SER A 202 -4.04 4.85 11.18
N SER A 203 -4.87 5.53 11.97
CA SER A 203 -5.32 5.08 13.29
C SER A 203 -6.83 5.01 13.33
N PHE A 204 -7.35 4.13 14.18
CA PHE A 204 -8.75 4.15 14.54
C PHE A 204 -8.96 5.18 15.65
N SER A 205 -9.81 6.16 15.40
CA SER A 205 -10.32 6.98 16.48
C SER A 205 -11.32 6.12 17.25
N SER A 206 -11.04 5.82 18.51
CA SER A 206 -12.11 5.34 19.39
C SER A 206 -13.13 6.47 19.44
N ALA A 207 -14.32 6.28 18.86
CA ALA A 207 -15.42 7.22 19.04
C ALA A 207 -15.52 7.49 20.55
N THR A 208 -15.22 8.72 20.97
CA THR A 208 -15.58 9.17 22.31
C THR A 208 -17.08 8.95 22.38
N SER A 209 -17.51 8.03 23.23
CA SER A 209 -18.90 7.91 23.63
C SER A 209 -19.29 9.26 24.21
N SER A 210 -19.83 10.13 23.36
CA SER A 210 -20.54 11.33 23.77
C SER A 210 -21.74 10.82 24.55
N SER A 211 -21.53 10.69 25.85
CA SER A 211 -22.57 10.56 26.85
C SER A 211 -23.37 11.85 26.76
N HIS A 212 -24.39 11.85 25.91
CA HIS A 212 -25.48 12.79 26.04
C HIS A 212 -26.17 12.46 27.38
N PHE A 213 -25.71 13.12 28.44
CA PHE A 213 -26.55 13.42 29.57
C PHE A 213 -27.67 14.32 29.05
N ILE A 214 -28.88 13.76 28.99
CA ILE A 214 -30.11 14.52 28.92
C ILE A 214 -30.66 14.50 30.34
N PHE A 215 -30.67 15.67 30.98
CA PHE A 215 -31.71 16.00 31.95
C PHE A 215 -32.94 16.48 31.19
#